data_AF-G1VHF1-F1
#
_entry.id   AF-G1VHF1-F1
#
_cell.length_a   1.000
_cell.length_b   1.000
_cell.length_c   1.000
_cell.angle_alpha   90.00
_cell.angle_beta   90.00
_cell.angle_gamma   90.00
#
_symmetry.space_group_name_H-M   'P 1'
#
loop_
_entity.id
_entity.type
_entity.pdbx_description
1 polymer ?
#
loop_
_entity_poly.entity_id
_entity_poly.type
_entity_poly.pdbx_seq_one_letter_code
_entity_poly.pdbx_strand_id
1 'polypeptide(L)'
;MNEEISVLSVQECINTLKEHITYFLQETNVNRRAGYQDSVRQLLKKTGFRTLKNVVDLKRNMDNTYKQEPNYLNKKTKLQHLDEKSHSIRSMIRECEKLMDNEQAFFIMANDPHMAKTCSTVRHDFVEAYHALMEIDRQIIVYINQIDQQNQLYKKIRKLKYLKDQLLIKTETNITQVLEDNNPLWMESRQYSKIRLSLEALRENDEIGQVLRRIAERNGIQKTSRIEAEPLTQEDLQEQVQLLKEIDPTEVWNAFAASSYNLFEFILRYNYTTKREIEDHATLFCQLVILHPDECKLTGEYATYQNIEYPIIYAK
;
A
#
# COMPACT_ATOMS: atom_id res chain seq x y z
N MET A 1 -7.71 12.84 30.68
CA MET A 1 -8.44 13.26 31.89
C MET A 1 -9.91 13.22 31.54
N ASN A 2 -10.66 12.30 32.14
CA ASN A 2 -12.10 12.16 31.96
C ASN A 2 -12.78 13.27 32.76
N GLU A 3 -13.10 14.39 32.12
CA GLU A 3 -14.09 15.31 32.68
C GLU A 3 -15.44 14.57 32.63
N GLU A 4 -15.84 13.99 33.76
CA GLU A 4 -17.19 13.50 33.96
C GLU A 4 -18.16 14.66 33.66
N ILE A 5 -18.95 14.49 32.60
CA ILE A 5 -19.98 15.43 32.19
C ILE A 5 -20.90 15.69 33.39
N SER A 6 -20.83 16.92 33.89
CA SER A 6 -21.36 17.41 35.16
C SER A 6 -22.88 17.60 35.20
N VAL A 7 -23.67 16.64 34.72
CA VAL A 7 -25.16 16.75 34.73
C VAL A 7 -25.68 17.00 36.16
N LEU A 8 -25.04 16.40 37.18
CA LEU A 8 -25.35 16.62 38.60
C LEU A 8 -25.05 18.06 39.07
N SER A 9 -23.93 18.67 38.62
CA SER A 9 -23.54 20.02 39.05
C SER A 9 -24.47 21.11 38.52
N VAL A 10 -25.17 20.87 37.40
CA VAL A 10 -26.06 21.87 36.82
C VAL A 10 -27.47 21.78 37.42
N GLN A 11 -27.95 20.59 37.79
CA GLN A 11 -29.20 20.47 38.57
C GLN A 11 -29.06 21.11 39.96
N GLU A 12 -27.89 20.97 40.59
CA GLU A 12 -27.54 21.72 41.81
C GLU A 12 -27.56 23.23 41.60
N CYS A 13 -27.12 23.72 40.43
CA CYS A 13 -27.23 25.15 40.07
C CYS A 13 -28.69 25.61 39.97
N ILE A 14 -29.60 24.76 39.48
CA ILE A 14 -31.04 25.08 39.45
C ILE A 14 -31.64 25.11 40.86
N ASN A 15 -31.28 24.15 41.71
CA ASN A 15 -31.80 24.10 43.08
C ASN A 15 -31.32 25.30 43.90
N THR A 16 -30.03 25.63 43.82
CA THR A 16 -29.47 26.84 44.47
C THR A 16 -30.08 28.12 43.91
N LEU A 17 -30.44 28.17 42.63
CA LEU A 17 -31.17 29.29 42.04
C LEU A 17 -32.55 29.46 42.66
N LYS A 18 -33.34 28.38 42.78
CA LYS A 18 -34.66 28.40 43.43
C LYS A 18 -34.57 28.85 44.90
N GLU A 19 -33.55 28.39 45.62
CA GLU A 19 -33.31 28.79 47.02
C GLU A 19 -33.02 30.29 47.13
N HIS A 20 -32.12 30.84 46.31
CA HIS A 20 -31.80 32.26 46.33
C HIS A 20 -32.98 33.16 45.92
N ILE A 21 -33.83 32.69 45.01
CA ILE A 21 -35.05 33.40 44.62
C ILE A 21 -36.05 33.39 45.77
N THR A 22 -36.18 32.27 46.49
CA THR A 22 -37.01 32.18 47.70
C THR A 22 -36.53 33.14 48.79
N TYR A 23 -35.21 33.22 49.03
CA TYR A 23 -34.64 34.14 50.01
C TYR A 23 -34.90 35.61 49.68
N PHE A 24 -34.80 35.99 48.40
CA PHE A 24 -35.13 37.36 47.98
C PHE A 24 -36.61 37.71 48.18
N LEU A 25 -37.53 36.75 47.97
CA LEU A 25 -38.97 36.99 48.15
C LEU A 25 -39.35 37.15 49.64
N GLN A 26 -38.59 36.53 50.55
CA GLN A 26 -38.82 36.60 52.01
C GLN A 26 -38.10 37.77 52.69
N GLU A 27 -37.06 38.32 52.06
CA GLU A 27 -36.21 39.37 52.65
C GLU A 27 -36.87 40.76 52.56
N THR A 28 -36.98 41.43 53.71
CA THR A 28 -37.57 42.77 53.84
C THR A 28 -36.53 43.89 53.73
N ASN A 29 -35.24 43.59 53.92
CA ASN A 29 -34.16 44.57 53.84
C ASN A 29 -33.67 44.80 52.41
N VAL A 30 -33.74 46.05 51.94
CA VAL A 30 -33.39 46.47 50.57
C VAL A 30 -31.94 46.14 50.18
N ASN A 31 -30.97 46.32 51.08
CA ASN A 31 -29.56 46.09 50.77
C ASN A 31 -29.23 44.59 50.63
N ARG A 32 -29.82 43.74 51.48
CA ARG A 32 -29.67 42.28 51.38
C ARG A 32 -30.40 41.73 50.17
N ARG A 33 -31.59 42.27 49.89
CA ARG A 33 -32.38 41.96 48.70
C ARG A 33 -31.61 42.22 47.40
N ALA A 34 -30.90 43.35 47.30
CA ALA A 34 -30.01 43.64 46.17
C ALA A 34 -28.85 42.63 46.03
N GLY A 35 -28.24 42.21 47.15
CA GLY A 35 -27.18 41.19 47.14
C GLY A 35 -27.66 39.80 46.67
N TYR A 36 -28.87 39.39 47.07
CA TYR A 36 -29.48 38.15 46.58
C TYR A 36 -29.81 38.24 45.08
N GLN A 37 -30.27 39.40 44.61
CA GLN A 37 -30.49 39.66 43.18
C GLN A 37 -29.21 39.54 42.35
N ASP A 38 -28.09 40.10 42.82
CA ASP A 38 -26.80 39.94 42.13
C ASP A 38 -26.30 38.50 42.13
N SER A 39 -26.54 37.78 43.23
CA SER A 39 -26.21 36.35 43.34
C SER A 39 -27.01 35.52 42.34
N VAL A 40 -28.33 35.75 42.23
CA VAL A 40 -29.22 35.15 41.22
C VAL A 40 -28.72 35.46 39.81
N ARG A 41 -28.34 36.71 39.53
CA ARG A 41 -27.81 37.14 38.22
C ARG A 41 -26.54 36.39 37.84
N GLN A 42 -25.59 36.30 38.76
CA GLN A 42 -24.33 35.58 38.53
C GLN A 42 -24.56 34.09 38.32
N LEU A 43 -25.47 33.50 39.11
CA LEU A 43 -25.81 32.09 39.00
C LEU A 43 -26.49 31.77 37.66
N LEU A 44 -27.42 32.60 37.19
CA LEU A 44 -28.04 32.47 35.87
C LEU A 44 -27.00 32.50 34.74
N LYS A 45 -26.06 33.47 34.76
CA LYS A 45 -24.97 33.53 33.77
C LYS A 45 -24.10 32.27 33.79
N LYS A 46 -23.76 31.82 35.00
CA LYS A 46 -22.94 30.62 35.20
C LYS A 46 -23.64 29.37 34.68
N THR A 47 -24.95 29.26 34.89
CA THR A 47 -25.79 28.15 34.39
C THR A 47 -25.87 28.15 32.87
N GLY A 48 -26.10 29.31 32.23
CA GLY A 48 -26.08 29.45 30.77
C GLY A 48 -24.75 29.01 30.16
N PHE A 49 -23.63 29.55 30.67
CA PHE A 49 -22.28 29.20 30.20
C PHE A 49 -21.94 27.72 30.42
N ARG A 50 -22.27 27.16 31.59
CA ARG A 50 -22.05 25.72 31.87
C ARG A 50 -22.84 24.83 30.93
N THR A 51 -24.07 25.22 30.61
CA THR A 51 -24.93 24.48 29.66
C THR A 51 -24.32 24.46 28.28
N LEU A 52 -23.91 25.61 27.74
CA LEU A 52 -23.24 25.69 26.44
C LEU A 52 -21.94 24.86 26.41
N LYS A 53 -21.09 24.97 27.44
CA LYS A 53 -19.87 24.16 27.54
C LYS A 53 -20.19 22.67 27.51
N ASN A 54 -21.16 22.22 28.30
CA ASN A 54 -21.57 20.82 28.34
C ASN A 54 -22.06 20.31 26.97
N VAL A 55 -22.76 21.13 26.18
CA VAL A 55 -23.20 20.78 24.83
C VAL A 55 -22.00 20.60 23.88
N VAL A 56 -21.01 21.51 23.95
CA VAL A 56 -19.78 21.40 23.15
C VAL A 56 -18.99 20.15 23.51
N ASP A 57 -18.86 19.86 24.81
CA ASP A 57 -18.19 18.67 25.30
C ASP A 57 -18.93 17.38 24.91
N LEU A 58 -20.27 17.40 24.92
CA LEU A 58 -21.10 16.29 24.46
C LEU A 58 -20.85 15.98 22.98
N LYS A 59 -20.82 17.01 22.12
CA LYS A 59 -20.50 16.87 20.70
C LYS A 59 -19.11 16.26 20.49
N ARG A 60 -18.11 16.77 21.21
CA ARG A 60 -16.73 16.26 21.14
C ARG A 60 -16.65 14.80 21.59
N ASN A 61 -17.32 14.45 22.68
CA ASN A 61 -17.35 13.10 23.22
C ASN A 61 -18.09 12.12 22.31
N MET A 62 -19.16 12.55 21.65
CA MET A 62 -19.84 11.77 20.62
C MET A 62 -18.90 11.43 19.46
N ASP A 63 -18.20 12.42 18.90
CA ASP A 63 -17.26 12.19 17.78
C ASP A 63 -16.10 11.29 18.19
N ASN A 64 -15.54 11.49 19.39
CA ASN A 64 -14.47 10.65 19.91
C ASN A 64 -14.93 9.21 20.12
N THR A 65 -16.10 9.02 20.74
CA THR A 65 -16.69 7.68 20.95
C THR A 65 -16.92 6.98 19.61
N TYR A 66 -17.41 7.70 18.61
CA TYR A 66 -17.62 7.13 17.29
C TYR A 66 -16.31 6.79 16.56
N LYS A 67 -15.24 7.57 16.72
CA LYS A 67 -13.98 7.34 15.97
C LYS A 67 -13.03 6.37 16.67
N GLN A 68 -12.98 6.40 18.00
CA GLN A 68 -11.94 5.72 18.77
C GLN A 68 -12.36 4.34 19.30
N GLU A 69 -13.65 4.09 19.53
CA GLU A 69 -14.10 2.80 20.07
C GLU A 69 -14.09 1.69 19.00
N PRO A 70 -13.23 0.65 19.14
CA PRO A 70 -13.14 -0.42 18.15
C PRO A 70 -14.26 -1.46 18.31
N ASN A 71 -14.77 -1.67 19.53
CA ASN A 71 -15.79 -2.67 19.80
C ASN A 71 -17.19 -2.11 19.55
N TYR A 72 -17.93 -2.72 18.64
CA TYR A 72 -19.27 -2.27 18.21
C TYR A 72 -20.30 -2.25 19.36
N LEU A 73 -20.27 -3.21 20.29
CA LEU A 73 -21.22 -3.26 21.41
C LEU A 73 -20.99 -2.09 22.35
N ASN A 74 -19.74 -1.89 22.75
CA ASN A 74 -19.34 -0.80 23.63
C ASN A 74 -19.57 0.57 22.99
N LYS A 75 -19.33 0.66 21.68
CA LYS A 75 -19.59 1.87 20.89
C LYS A 75 -21.08 2.24 20.91
N LYS A 76 -21.97 1.26 20.70
CA LYS A 76 -23.43 1.47 20.73
C LYS A 76 -23.92 1.88 22.12
N THR A 77 -23.50 1.18 23.17
CA THR A 77 -23.93 1.49 24.54
C THR A 77 -23.42 2.85 25.01
N LYS A 78 -22.17 3.21 24.68
CA LYS A 78 -21.62 4.55 24.98
C LYS A 78 -22.38 5.66 24.24
N LEU A 79 -22.74 5.47 22.97
CA LEU A 79 -23.54 6.44 22.23
C LEU A 79 -24.95 6.59 22.82
N GLN A 80 -25.59 5.50 23.26
CA GLN A 80 -26.88 5.56 23.95
C GLN A 80 -26.81 6.32 25.27
N HIS A 81 -25.74 6.10 26.05
CA HIS A 81 -25.53 6.86 27.29
C HIS A 81 -25.28 8.36 27.03
N LEU A 82 -24.67 8.73 25.89
CA LEU A 82 -24.55 10.13 25.49
C LEU A 82 -25.91 10.74 25.08
N ASP A 83 -26.79 9.96 24.47
CA ASP A 83 -28.17 10.36 24.15
C ASP A 83 -28.99 10.63 25.43
N GLU A 84 -28.91 9.75 26.43
CA GLU A 84 -29.55 9.96 27.73
C GLU A 84 -29.05 11.24 28.44
N LYS A 85 -27.75 11.54 28.29
CA LYS A 85 -27.17 12.80 28.80
C LYS A 85 -27.70 14.02 28.04
N SER A 86 -27.84 13.93 26.72
CA SER A 86 -28.49 14.97 25.90
C SER A 86 -29.91 15.27 26.40
N HIS A 87 -30.68 14.20 26.66
CA HIS A 87 -32.05 14.31 27.16
C HIS A 87 -32.11 14.98 28.54
N SER A 88 -31.16 14.65 29.42
CA SER A 88 -31.04 15.25 30.75
C SER A 88 -30.77 16.76 30.68
N ILE A 89 -29.82 17.19 29.83
CA ILE A 89 -29.52 18.61 29.61
C ILE A 89 -30.74 19.34 29.01
N ARG A 90 -31.48 18.70 28.11
CA ARG A 90 -32.70 19.26 27.54
C ARG A 90 -33.80 19.47 28.59
N SER A 91 -34.00 18.49 29.48
CA SER A 91 -34.96 18.61 30.58
C SER A 91 -34.61 19.77 31.51
N MET A 92 -33.33 19.93 31.80
CA MET A 92 -32.78 21.02 32.60
C MET A 92 -32.99 22.40 31.96
N ILE A 93 -32.72 22.56 30.66
CA ILE A 93 -33.02 23.81 29.93
C ILE A 93 -34.50 24.18 30.09
N ARG A 94 -35.41 23.21 29.90
CA ARG A 94 -36.85 23.42 30.06
C ARG A 94 -37.23 23.82 31.49
N GLU A 95 -36.57 23.26 32.49
CA GLU A 95 -36.81 23.63 33.89
C GLU A 95 -36.32 25.05 34.19
N CYS A 96 -35.16 25.44 33.68
CA CYS A 96 -34.66 26.82 33.76
C CYS A 96 -35.59 27.82 33.07
N GLU A 97 -36.06 27.52 31.85
CA GLU A 97 -37.00 28.39 31.13
C GLU A 97 -38.32 28.55 31.89
N LYS A 98 -38.85 27.45 32.45
CA LYS A 98 -40.06 27.50 33.29
C LYS A 98 -39.87 28.35 34.55
N LEU A 99 -38.71 28.30 35.19
CA LEU A 99 -38.42 29.16 36.34
C LEU A 99 -38.38 30.62 35.94
N MET A 100 -37.70 30.93 34.83
CA MET A 100 -37.65 32.29 34.31
C MET A 100 -39.03 32.85 33.95
N ASP A 101 -39.95 32.01 33.44
CA ASP A 101 -41.31 32.41 33.08
C ASP A 101 -42.24 32.49 34.31
N ASN A 102 -42.19 31.53 35.25
CA ASN A 102 -43.04 31.53 36.46
C ASN A 102 -42.67 32.62 37.46
N GLU A 103 -41.37 32.94 37.56
CA GLU A 103 -40.85 33.98 38.44
C GLU A 103 -40.76 35.32 37.70
N GLN A 104 -41.48 35.50 36.58
CA GLN A 104 -41.59 36.80 35.90
C GLN A 104 -41.98 37.93 36.85
N ALA A 105 -42.82 37.67 37.85
CA ALA A 105 -43.17 38.64 38.88
C ALA A 105 -41.95 39.11 39.69
N PHE A 106 -40.97 38.24 39.96
CA PHE A 106 -39.69 38.59 40.60
C PHE A 106 -38.84 39.46 39.68
N PHE A 107 -38.72 39.10 38.39
CA PHE A 107 -37.90 39.84 37.43
C PHE A 107 -38.49 41.20 37.05
N ILE A 108 -39.83 41.31 37.06
CA ILE A 108 -40.56 42.57 36.84
C ILE A 108 -40.52 43.44 38.11
N MET A 109 -40.67 42.87 39.31
CA MET A 109 -40.56 43.62 40.58
C MET A 109 -39.14 44.09 40.89
N ALA A 110 -38.12 43.39 40.41
CA ALA A 110 -36.72 43.75 40.62
C ALA A 110 -36.28 45.01 39.86
N ASN A 111 -37.07 45.48 38.88
CA ASN A 111 -36.92 46.73 38.11
C ASN A 111 -35.47 47.10 37.74
N ASP A 112 -34.65 46.09 37.41
CA ASP A 112 -33.22 46.22 37.15
C ASP A 112 -32.92 45.91 35.67
N PRO A 113 -32.52 46.92 34.89
CA PRO A 113 -32.17 46.75 33.47
C PRO A 113 -31.08 45.70 33.23
N HIS A 114 -30.14 45.53 34.16
CA HIS A 114 -29.06 44.57 34.02
C HIS A 114 -29.54 43.13 34.22
N MET A 115 -30.61 42.91 34.99
CA MET A 115 -31.17 41.56 35.22
C MET A 115 -31.96 41.12 33.99
N ALA A 116 -32.78 42.02 33.44
CA ALA A 116 -33.51 41.78 32.19
C ALA A 116 -32.57 41.45 31.02
N LYS A 117 -31.46 42.21 30.88
CA LYS A 117 -30.43 41.92 29.88
C LYS A 117 -29.82 40.53 30.08
N THR A 118 -29.50 40.17 31.32
CA THR A 118 -28.93 38.86 31.65
C THR A 118 -29.89 37.72 31.31
N CYS A 119 -31.17 37.85 31.66
CA CYS A 119 -32.20 36.87 31.33
C CYS A 119 -32.35 36.69 29.81
N SER A 120 -32.34 37.79 29.06
CA SER A 120 -32.40 37.72 27.60
C SER A 120 -31.18 37.02 26.99
N THR A 121 -29.98 37.29 27.50
CA THR A 121 -28.76 36.60 27.04
C THR A 121 -28.82 35.11 27.35
N VAL A 122 -29.18 34.73 28.58
CA VAL A 122 -29.28 33.32 28.98
C VAL A 122 -30.37 32.59 28.19
N ARG A 123 -31.50 33.25 27.87
CA ARG A 123 -32.54 32.67 27.00
C ARG A 123 -32.04 32.43 25.58
N HIS A 124 -31.24 33.35 25.04
CA HIS A 124 -30.59 33.16 23.75
C HIS A 124 -29.61 31.97 23.77
N ASP A 125 -28.75 31.91 24.80
CA ASP A 125 -27.80 30.82 25.01
C ASP A 125 -28.51 29.45 25.10
N PHE A 126 -29.66 29.39 25.78
CA PHE A 126 -30.46 28.17 25.88
C PHE A 126 -31.10 27.75 24.56
N VAL A 127 -31.58 28.69 23.74
CA VAL A 127 -32.10 28.38 22.40
C VAL A 127 -30.99 27.82 21.51
N GLU A 128 -29.80 28.44 21.53
CA GLU A 128 -28.65 27.94 20.79
C GLU A 128 -28.23 26.54 21.27
N ALA A 129 -28.14 26.34 22.59
CA ALA A 129 -27.85 25.05 23.19
C ALA A 129 -28.89 23.99 22.79
N TYR A 130 -30.18 24.36 22.73
CA TYR A 130 -31.26 23.46 22.34
C TYR A 130 -31.12 23.00 20.89
N HIS A 131 -30.86 23.92 19.96
CA HIS A 131 -30.62 23.58 18.56
C HIS A 131 -29.38 22.69 18.39
N ALA A 132 -28.30 23.00 19.10
CA ALA A 132 -27.09 22.19 19.09
C ALA A 132 -27.34 20.77 19.63
N LEU A 133 -28.12 20.62 20.70
CA LEU A 133 -28.53 19.31 21.24
C LEU A 133 -29.38 18.52 20.24
N MET A 134 -30.29 19.16 19.50
CA MET A 134 -31.08 18.47 18.47
C MET A 134 -30.20 17.92 17.34
N GLU A 135 -29.19 18.67 16.91
CA GLU A 135 -28.25 18.18 15.90
C GLU A 135 -27.38 17.04 16.44
N ILE A 136 -26.98 17.08 17.72
CA ILE A 136 -26.27 15.98 18.37
C ILE A 136 -27.14 14.71 18.38
N ASP A 137 -28.40 14.79 18.80
CA ASP A 137 -29.31 13.64 18.79
C ASP A 137 -29.45 13.05 17.38
N ARG A 138 -29.62 13.93 16.37
CA ARG A 138 -29.70 13.51 14.96
C ARG A 138 -28.44 12.77 14.53
N GLN A 139 -27.26 13.26 14.91
CA GLN A 139 -25.98 12.64 14.60
C GLN A 139 -25.80 11.30 15.31
N ILE A 140 -26.20 11.19 16.59
CA ILE A 140 -26.18 9.93 17.34
C ILE A 140 -27.03 8.87 16.63
N ILE A 141 -28.24 9.22 16.17
CA ILE A 141 -29.12 8.30 15.43
C ILE A 141 -28.45 7.82 14.15
N VAL A 142 -27.87 8.75 13.36
CA VAL A 142 -27.14 8.40 12.13
C VAL A 142 -25.97 7.48 12.42
N TYR A 143 -25.18 7.75 13.46
CA TYR A 143 -24.05 6.92 13.86
C TYR A 143 -24.48 5.53 14.31
N ILE A 144 -25.54 5.41 15.11
CA ILE A 144 -26.07 4.10 15.52
C ILE A 144 -26.52 3.30 14.30
N ASN A 145 -27.25 3.92 13.37
CA ASN A 145 -27.69 3.27 12.14
C ASN A 145 -26.52 2.81 11.27
N GLN A 146 -25.48 3.64 11.11
CA GLN A 146 -24.26 3.26 10.38
C GLN A 146 -23.54 2.09 11.05
N ILE A 147 -23.44 2.06 12.37
CA ILE A 147 -22.84 0.95 13.12
C ILE A 147 -23.63 -0.35 12.88
N ASP A 148 -24.97 -0.28 12.93
CA ASP A 148 -25.81 -1.45 12.71
C ASP A 148 -25.68 -1.99 11.28
N GLN A 149 -25.63 -1.10 10.26
CA GLN A 149 -25.39 -1.48 8.87
C GLN A 149 -24.01 -2.13 8.68
N GLN A 150 -22.95 -1.53 9.23
CA GLN A 150 -21.60 -2.08 9.18
C GLN A 150 -21.52 -3.46 9.86
N ASN A 151 -22.22 -3.64 10.98
CA ASN A 151 -22.28 -4.91 11.69
C ASN A 151 -22.99 -5.98 10.85
N GLN A 152 -24.11 -5.64 10.20
CA GLN A 152 -24.79 -6.56 9.28
C GLN A 152 -23.88 -6.98 8.11
N LEU A 153 -23.17 -6.01 7.51
CA LEU A 153 -22.19 -6.27 6.47
C LEU A 153 -21.08 -7.21 6.98
N TYR A 154 -20.53 -6.94 8.15
CA TYR A 154 -19.46 -7.77 8.73
C TYR A 154 -19.93 -9.20 9.02
N LYS A 155 -21.17 -9.37 9.52
CA LYS A 155 -21.78 -10.70 9.70
C LYS A 155 -21.92 -11.44 8.37
N LYS A 156 -22.36 -10.75 7.30
CA LYS A 156 -22.44 -11.32 5.95
C LYS A 156 -21.06 -11.70 5.41
N ILE A 157 -20.06 -10.84 5.55
CA ILE A 157 -18.68 -11.11 5.15
C ILE A 157 -18.12 -12.31 5.92
N ARG A 158 -18.35 -12.41 7.23
CA ARG A 158 -17.91 -13.56 8.03
C ARG A 158 -18.57 -14.85 7.56
N LYS A 159 -19.88 -14.83 7.24
CA LYS A 159 -20.58 -15.99 6.67
C LYS A 159 -20.03 -16.36 5.29
N LEU A 160 -19.80 -15.38 4.41
CA LEU A 160 -19.17 -15.59 3.11
C LEU A 160 -17.75 -16.16 3.24
N LYS A 161 -16.95 -15.64 4.18
CA LYS A 161 -15.62 -16.18 4.48
C LYS A 161 -15.71 -17.64 4.93
N TYR A 162 -16.63 -17.97 5.83
CA TYR A 162 -16.86 -19.35 6.26
C TYR A 162 -17.20 -20.28 5.10
N LEU A 163 -18.14 -19.87 4.23
CA LEU A 163 -18.51 -20.63 3.03
C LEU A 163 -17.36 -20.77 2.02
N LYS A 164 -16.53 -19.72 1.89
CA LYS A 164 -15.30 -19.77 1.07
C LYS A 164 -14.30 -20.75 1.65
N ASP A 165 -14.05 -20.70 2.95
CA ASP A 165 -13.09 -21.57 3.64
C ASP A 165 -13.54 -23.05 3.54
N GLN A 166 -14.84 -23.32 3.41
CA GLN A 166 -15.42 -24.65 3.13
C GLN A 166 -15.50 -25.04 1.65
N LEU A 167 -15.11 -24.16 0.72
CA LEU A 167 -15.26 -24.32 -0.73
C LEU A 167 -16.71 -24.47 -1.23
N LEU A 168 -17.71 -24.20 -0.38
CA LEU A 168 -19.14 -24.28 -0.71
C LEU A 168 -19.73 -22.97 -1.28
N ILE A 169 -18.90 -21.93 -1.41
CA ILE A 169 -19.36 -20.60 -1.83
C ILE A 169 -20.02 -20.61 -3.22
N LYS A 170 -19.55 -21.44 -4.15
CA LYS A 170 -20.10 -21.52 -5.51
C LYS A 170 -21.42 -22.27 -5.58
N THR A 171 -21.66 -23.19 -4.65
CA THR A 171 -22.85 -24.06 -4.64
C THR A 171 -23.98 -23.47 -3.80
N GLU A 172 -23.67 -22.84 -2.67
CA GLU A 172 -24.68 -22.31 -1.74
C GLU A 172 -25.04 -20.84 -1.97
N THR A 173 -24.34 -20.12 -2.85
CA THR A 173 -24.59 -18.68 -3.08
C THR A 173 -24.69 -18.33 -4.55
N ASN A 174 -25.41 -17.25 -4.85
CA ASN A 174 -25.56 -16.68 -6.20
C ASN A 174 -24.38 -15.77 -6.61
N ILE A 175 -23.20 -15.99 -6.04
CA ILE A 175 -22.05 -15.08 -6.23
C ILE A 175 -21.57 -15.02 -7.68
N THR A 176 -21.71 -16.12 -8.43
CA THR A 176 -21.37 -16.18 -9.85
C THR A 176 -22.28 -15.30 -10.69
N GLN A 177 -23.60 -15.37 -10.45
CA GLN A 177 -24.60 -14.55 -11.14
C GLN A 177 -24.36 -13.06 -10.87
N VAL A 178 -24.15 -12.68 -9.61
CA VAL A 178 -23.89 -11.28 -9.25
C VAL A 178 -22.57 -10.75 -9.84
N LEU A 179 -21.56 -11.62 -9.96
CA LEU A 179 -20.28 -11.25 -10.56
C LEU A 179 -20.39 -11.06 -12.08
N GLU A 180 -21.17 -11.90 -12.75
CA GLU A 180 -21.47 -11.78 -14.18
C GLU A 180 -22.29 -10.52 -14.47
N ASP A 181 -23.29 -10.20 -13.64
CA ASP A 181 -24.15 -9.02 -13.81
C ASP A 181 -23.38 -7.69 -13.64
N ASN A 182 -22.50 -7.60 -12.64
CA ASN A 182 -21.78 -6.35 -12.35
C ASN A 182 -20.53 -6.15 -13.21
N ASN A 183 -19.95 -7.24 -13.74
CA ASN A 183 -18.68 -7.28 -14.48
C ASN A 183 -17.69 -6.14 -14.16
N PRO A 184 -17.15 -6.07 -12.93
CA PRO A 184 -16.29 -4.97 -12.53
C PRO A 184 -14.93 -5.02 -13.24
N LEU A 185 -14.65 -4.01 -14.07
CA LEU A 185 -13.38 -3.86 -14.82
C LEU A 185 -12.11 -3.94 -13.96
N TRP A 186 -12.18 -3.59 -12.68
CA TRP A 186 -11.03 -3.65 -11.76
C TRP A 186 -10.68 -5.06 -11.29
N MET A 187 -11.58 -6.04 -11.48
CA MET A 187 -11.35 -7.45 -11.17
C MET A 187 -10.79 -8.24 -12.34
N GLU A 188 -10.81 -7.67 -13.55
CA GLU A 188 -10.16 -8.30 -14.70
C GLU A 188 -8.65 -8.33 -14.51
N SER A 189 -8.02 -9.43 -14.93
CA SER A 189 -6.56 -9.47 -15.02
C SER A 189 -6.12 -8.38 -15.99
N ARG A 190 -5.14 -7.56 -15.59
CA ARG A 190 -4.60 -6.52 -16.49
C ARG A 190 -4.17 -7.19 -17.78
N GLN A 191 -4.92 -6.93 -18.85
CA GLN A 191 -4.55 -7.38 -20.18
C GLN A 191 -3.36 -6.53 -20.62
N TYR A 192 -2.15 -7.07 -20.44
CA TYR A 192 -0.96 -6.52 -21.07
C TYR A 192 -1.06 -6.82 -22.56
N SER A 193 -1.83 -6.01 -23.29
CA SER A 193 -1.75 -6.00 -24.75
C SER A 193 -0.33 -5.56 -25.11
N LYS A 194 0.52 -6.51 -25.46
CA LYS A 194 1.79 -6.23 -26.13
C LYS A 194 1.44 -5.75 -27.54
N ILE A 195 1.01 -4.49 -27.64
CA ILE A 195 0.87 -3.81 -28.92
C ILE A 195 2.30 -3.69 -29.44
N ARG A 196 2.71 -4.66 -30.24
CA ARG A 196 3.94 -4.55 -31.01
C ARG A 196 3.66 -3.52 -32.09
N LEU A 197 4.47 -2.47 -32.19
CA LEU A 197 4.43 -1.61 -33.36
C LEU A 197 4.66 -2.47 -34.60
N SER A 198 3.88 -2.23 -35.66
CA SER A 198 4.15 -2.87 -36.94
C SER A 198 5.53 -2.45 -37.43
N LEU A 199 6.33 -3.43 -37.85
CA LEU A 199 7.66 -3.19 -38.39
C LEU A 199 7.60 -2.31 -39.65
N GLU A 200 6.52 -2.42 -40.41
CA GLU A 200 6.31 -1.59 -41.60
C GLU A 200 6.10 -0.13 -41.26
N ALA A 201 5.30 0.19 -40.23
CA ALA A 201 5.13 1.58 -39.79
C ALA A 201 6.43 2.17 -39.23
N LEU A 202 7.27 1.35 -38.58
CA LEU A 202 8.61 1.76 -38.11
C LEU A 202 9.59 2.03 -39.26
N ARG A 203 9.42 1.37 -40.42
CA ARG A 203 10.30 1.52 -41.59
C ARG A 203 9.85 2.67 -42.49
N GLU A 204 8.55 2.87 -42.64
CA GLU A 204 8.00 3.88 -43.56
C GLU A 204 7.87 5.28 -42.94
N ASN A 205 7.59 5.37 -41.63
CA ASN A 205 7.38 6.66 -40.97
C ASN A 205 8.56 7.07 -40.08
N ASP A 206 9.45 7.90 -40.62
CA ASP A 206 10.54 8.53 -39.87
C ASP A 206 10.04 9.33 -38.65
N GLU A 207 8.81 9.85 -38.70
CA GLU A 207 8.15 10.55 -37.60
C GLU A 207 7.97 9.65 -36.37
N ILE A 208 7.65 8.37 -36.56
CA ILE A 208 7.50 7.40 -35.47
C ILE A 208 8.86 7.15 -34.82
N GLY A 209 9.94 7.10 -35.60
CA GLY A 209 11.30 6.98 -35.08
C GLY A 209 11.74 8.19 -34.24
N GLN A 210 11.31 9.41 -34.60
CA GLN A 210 11.59 10.62 -33.82
C GLN A 210 10.80 10.64 -32.51
N VAL A 211 9.53 10.25 -32.54
CA VAL A 211 8.68 10.15 -31.34
C VAL A 211 9.22 9.09 -30.38
N LEU A 212 9.64 7.93 -30.90
CA LEU A 212 10.27 6.88 -30.09
C LEU A 212 11.57 7.35 -29.43
N ARG A 213 12.42 8.11 -30.15
CA ARG A 213 13.62 8.73 -29.57
C ARG A 213 13.27 9.68 -28.43
N ARG A 214 12.29 10.57 -28.64
CA ARG A 214 11.82 11.51 -27.61
C ARG A 214 11.26 10.82 -26.37
N ILE A 215 10.55 9.69 -26.56
CA ILE A 215 10.02 8.86 -25.47
C ILE A 215 11.16 8.12 -24.75
N ALA A 216 12.15 7.59 -25.48
CA ALA A 216 13.30 6.91 -24.90
C ALA A 216 14.16 7.85 -24.05
N GLU A 217 14.40 9.08 -24.52
CA GLU A 217 15.08 10.15 -23.77
C GLU A 217 14.33 10.50 -22.49
N ARG A 218 13.00 10.62 -22.56
CA ARG A 218 12.14 10.95 -21.41
C ARG A 218 12.06 9.82 -20.38
N ASN A 219 12.12 8.56 -20.82
CA ASN A 219 12.06 7.39 -19.95
C ASN A 219 13.43 6.99 -19.36
N GLY A 220 14.49 7.75 -19.65
CA GLY A 220 15.83 7.49 -19.11
C GLY A 220 16.41 6.14 -19.55
N ILE A 221 15.93 5.59 -20.68
CA ILE A 221 16.51 4.39 -21.28
C ILE A 221 17.84 4.85 -21.90
N GLN A 222 18.87 4.93 -21.08
CA GLN A 222 20.23 5.03 -21.56
C GLN A 222 20.40 3.84 -22.49
N LYS A 223 20.72 4.11 -23.77
CA LYS A 223 21.12 3.09 -24.73
C LYS A 223 22.08 2.20 -23.96
N THR A 224 21.71 0.94 -23.67
CA THR A 224 22.74 -0.04 -23.41
C THR A 224 23.56 0.03 -24.69
N SER A 225 24.79 0.49 -24.54
CA SER A 225 25.74 0.69 -25.62
C SER A 225 26.07 -0.69 -26.16
N ARG A 226 25.13 -1.29 -26.89
CA ARG A 226 25.46 -2.16 -27.99
C ARG A 226 26.33 -1.27 -28.85
N ILE A 227 27.61 -1.59 -28.84
CA ILE A 227 28.63 -1.04 -29.71
C ILE A 227 28.00 -1.11 -31.10
N GLU A 228 27.51 0.03 -31.60
CA GLU A 228 27.10 0.17 -32.99
C GLU A 228 28.39 -0.13 -33.75
N ALA A 229 28.46 -1.29 -34.40
CA ALA A 229 29.67 -1.69 -35.12
C ALA A 229 29.98 -0.61 -36.15
N GLU A 230 31.23 -0.17 -36.17
CA GLU A 230 31.70 0.80 -37.16
C GLU A 230 31.44 0.26 -38.57
N PRO A 231 31.15 1.14 -39.55
CA PRO A 231 30.93 0.71 -40.93
C PRO A 231 32.15 -0.07 -41.44
N LEU A 232 31.89 -1.25 -42.01
CA LEU A 232 32.90 -2.13 -42.60
C LEU A 232 33.84 -1.34 -43.51
N THR A 233 35.14 -1.43 -43.25
CA THR A 233 36.15 -0.80 -44.11
C THR A 233 36.35 -1.64 -45.37
N GLN A 234 36.87 -1.03 -46.45
CA GLN A 234 37.14 -1.77 -47.69
C GLN A 234 38.22 -2.87 -47.52
N GLU A 235 39.00 -2.81 -46.43
CA GLU A 235 39.98 -3.82 -46.05
C GLU A 235 39.30 -5.07 -45.45
N ASP A 236 38.21 -4.90 -44.69
CA ASP A 236 37.41 -6.01 -44.14
C ASP A 236 36.64 -6.80 -45.21
N LEU A 237 36.40 -6.16 -46.36
CA LEU A 237 35.77 -6.75 -47.55
C LEU A 237 36.75 -7.52 -48.42
N GLN A 238 38.06 -7.48 -48.15
CA GLN A 238 39.03 -8.33 -48.83
C GLN A 238 38.96 -9.74 -48.24
N GLU A 239 38.74 -10.73 -49.11
CA GLU A 239 38.80 -12.15 -48.74
C GLU A 239 40.21 -12.47 -48.22
N GLN A 240 40.41 -12.44 -46.90
CA GLN A 240 41.53 -13.10 -46.27
C GLN A 240 41.31 -14.61 -46.39
N VAL A 241 41.68 -15.17 -47.54
CA VAL A 241 41.76 -16.62 -47.74
C VAL A 241 42.94 -17.11 -46.89
N GLN A 242 42.69 -17.38 -45.61
CA GLN A 242 43.55 -18.27 -44.85
C GLN A 242 43.35 -19.66 -45.43
N LEU A 243 44.26 -20.07 -46.34
CA LEU A 243 44.40 -21.47 -46.70
C LEU A 243 44.78 -22.24 -45.43
N LEU A 244 43.78 -22.84 -44.79
CA LEU A 244 43.98 -23.87 -43.78
C LEU A 244 44.85 -24.96 -44.42
N LYS A 245 46.13 -24.99 -44.05
CA LYS A 245 47.07 -26.03 -44.49
C LYS A 245 46.83 -27.29 -43.66
N GLU A 246 45.71 -27.95 -43.89
CA GLU A 246 45.53 -29.33 -43.41
C GLU A 246 46.39 -30.25 -44.29
N ILE A 247 47.31 -30.95 -43.65
CA ILE A 247 47.91 -32.16 -44.22
C ILE A 247 46.92 -33.27 -43.90
N ASP A 248 46.49 -34.01 -44.92
CA ASP A 248 45.55 -35.11 -44.74
C ASP A 248 46.25 -36.22 -43.92
N PRO A 249 45.86 -36.45 -42.64
CA PRO A 249 46.56 -37.37 -41.76
C PRO A 249 46.52 -38.82 -42.27
N THR A 250 45.55 -39.13 -43.13
CA THR A 250 45.38 -40.44 -43.74
C THR A 250 46.45 -40.78 -44.79
N GLU A 251 46.94 -39.79 -45.54
CA GLU A 251 48.00 -40.01 -46.54
C GLU A 251 49.35 -40.30 -45.87
N VAL A 252 49.64 -39.60 -44.77
CA VAL A 252 50.83 -39.82 -43.94
C VAL A 252 50.78 -41.21 -43.29
N TRP A 253 49.59 -41.66 -42.85
CA TRP A 253 49.39 -43.00 -42.29
C TRP A 253 49.60 -44.11 -43.32
N ASN A 254 49.08 -43.97 -44.53
CA ASN A 254 49.26 -44.97 -45.59
C ASN A 254 50.73 -45.10 -46.01
N ALA A 255 51.45 -43.98 -46.11
CA ALA A 255 52.89 -44.00 -46.39
C ALA A 255 53.68 -44.62 -45.23
N PHE A 256 53.23 -44.43 -43.99
CA PHE A 256 53.80 -45.07 -42.80
C PHE A 256 53.57 -46.59 -42.80
N ALA A 257 52.33 -47.05 -43.06
CA ALA A 257 51.97 -48.46 -43.08
C ALA A 257 52.74 -49.26 -44.16
N ALA A 258 53.12 -48.61 -45.27
CA ALA A 258 53.97 -49.20 -46.30
C ALA A 258 55.46 -49.24 -45.91
N SER A 259 55.86 -48.51 -44.88
CA SER A 259 57.24 -48.42 -44.40
C SER A 259 57.47 -49.33 -43.19
N SER A 260 58.57 -50.07 -43.13
CA SER A 260 58.89 -50.95 -41.99
C SER A 260 59.60 -50.21 -40.84
N TYR A 261 59.44 -48.89 -40.73
CA TYR A 261 60.14 -48.04 -39.77
C TYR A 261 59.28 -47.76 -38.54
N ASN A 262 59.90 -47.24 -37.47
CA ASN A 262 59.20 -46.75 -36.30
C ASN A 262 58.43 -45.46 -36.63
N LEU A 263 57.19 -45.32 -36.14
CA LEU A 263 56.30 -44.18 -36.46
C LEU A 263 56.97 -42.82 -36.29
N PHE A 264 57.71 -42.63 -35.19
CA PHE A 264 58.40 -41.36 -34.94
C PHE A 264 59.61 -41.13 -35.85
N GLU A 265 60.35 -42.18 -36.20
CA GLU A 265 61.49 -42.08 -37.13
C GLU A 265 61.03 -41.86 -38.57
N PHE A 266 59.89 -42.43 -38.95
CA PHE A 266 59.23 -42.17 -40.23
C PHE A 266 58.76 -40.72 -40.33
N ILE A 267 58.10 -40.19 -39.29
CA ILE A 267 57.68 -38.79 -39.21
C ILE A 267 58.89 -37.84 -39.32
N LEU A 268 60.03 -38.18 -38.71
CA LEU A 268 61.25 -37.36 -38.84
C LEU A 268 61.89 -37.37 -40.23
N ARG A 269 61.73 -38.46 -41.00
CA ARG A 269 62.29 -38.61 -42.36
C ARG A 269 61.31 -38.27 -43.48
N TYR A 270 60.03 -38.07 -43.17
CA TYR A 270 59.03 -37.77 -44.17
C TYR A 270 59.28 -36.37 -44.75
N ASN A 271 59.30 -36.26 -46.08
CA ASN A 271 59.55 -35.00 -46.77
C ASN A 271 58.31 -34.10 -46.70
N TYR A 272 58.15 -33.37 -45.60
CA TYR A 272 57.13 -32.34 -45.52
C TYR A 272 57.49 -31.16 -46.43
N THR A 273 56.48 -30.59 -47.09
CA THR A 273 56.62 -29.43 -47.98
C THR A 273 56.98 -28.13 -47.25
N THR A 274 57.09 -28.13 -45.91
CA THR A 274 57.48 -26.97 -45.10
C THR A 274 58.29 -27.43 -43.88
N LYS A 275 59.32 -26.67 -43.47
CA LYS A 275 60.11 -26.96 -42.25
C LYS A 275 59.22 -26.77 -41.02
N ARG A 276 59.11 -27.79 -40.17
CA ARG A 276 58.30 -27.78 -38.94
C ARG A 276 59.16 -27.90 -37.68
N GLU A 277 58.66 -27.38 -36.57
CA GLU A 277 59.28 -27.52 -35.24
C GLU A 277 58.91 -28.86 -34.59
N ILE A 278 59.66 -29.27 -33.57
CA ILE A 278 59.52 -30.58 -32.92
C ILE A 278 58.12 -30.78 -32.31
N GLU A 279 57.47 -29.70 -31.84
CA GLU A 279 56.12 -29.73 -31.28
C GLU A 279 55.04 -30.09 -32.32
N ASP A 280 55.19 -29.63 -33.56
CA ASP A 280 54.28 -29.97 -34.66
C ASP A 280 54.40 -31.44 -35.07
N HIS A 281 55.59 -32.04 -34.91
CA HIS A 281 55.80 -33.47 -35.17
C HIS A 281 55.21 -34.32 -34.04
N ALA A 282 55.28 -33.85 -32.79
CA ALA A 282 54.68 -34.52 -31.64
C ALA A 282 53.14 -34.47 -31.70
N THR A 283 52.55 -33.35 -32.10
CA THR A 283 51.09 -33.24 -32.29
C THR A 283 50.60 -34.14 -33.42
N LEU A 284 51.31 -34.21 -34.54
CA LEU A 284 51.02 -35.17 -35.62
C LEU A 284 51.14 -36.63 -35.16
N PHE A 285 52.18 -36.97 -34.39
CA PHE A 285 52.32 -38.31 -33.81
C PHE A 285 51.12 -38.67 -32.93
N CYS A 286 50.71 -37.78 -32.03
CA CYS A 286 49.55 -37.98 -31.18
C CYS A 286 48.26 -38.09 -32.00
N GLN A 287 48.06 -37.25 -33.01
CA GLN A 287 46.89 -37.31 -33.88
C GLN A 287 46.80 -38.63 -34.63
N LEU A 288 47.91 -39.13 -35.19
CA LEU A 288 47.93 -40.41 -35.91
C LEU A 288 47.64 -41.61 -35.00
N VAL A 289 48.21 -41.63 -33.79
CA VAL A 289 47.95 -42.69 -32.80
C VAL A 289 46.48 -42.68 -32.33
N ILE A 290 45.87 -41.49 -32.18
CA ILE A 290 44.46 -41.36 -31.80
C ILE A 290 43.54 -41.81 -32.94
N LEU A 291 43.89 -41.50 -34.20
CA LEU A 291 43.05 -41.80 -35.35
C LEU A 291 43.08 -43.28 -35.75
N HIS A 292 44.22 -43.98 -35.57
CA HIS A 292 44.38 -45.38 -35.95
C HIS A 292 44.89 -46.27 -34.79
N PRO A 293 44.13 -46.40 -33.68
CA PRO A 293 44.55 -47.20 -32.53
C PRO A 293 44.60 -48.70 -32.83
N ASP A 294 43.75 -49.18 -33.74
CA ASP A 294 43.58 -50.63 -34.01
C ASP A 294 44.68 -51.22 -34.92
N GLU A 295 45.41 -50.37 -35.64
CA GLU A 295 46.48 -50.75 -36.58
C GLU A 295 47.89 -50.54 -36.01
N CYS A 296 48.00 -50.06 -34.77
CA CYS A 296 49.26 -49.85 -34.06
C CYS A 296 49.66 -51.09 -33.22
N LYS A 297 50.80 -51.72 -33.51
CA LYS A 297 51.46 -52.66 -32.57
C LYS A 297 52.39 -51.88 -31.66
N LEU A 298 51.95 -51.66 -30.42
CA LEU A 298 52.79 -51.14 -29.34
C LEU A 298 53.70 -52.27 -28.83
N THR A 299 55.00 -52.18 -29.09
CA THR A 299 55.98 -53.20 -28.67
C THR A 299 56.41 -53.08 -27.20
N GLY A 300 55.91 -52.09 -26.45
CA GLY A 300 56.18 -51.92 -25.02
C GLY A 300 57.59 -51.41 -24.68
N GLU A 301 58.39 -51.07 -25.70
CA GLU A 301 59.72 -50.47 -25.56
C GLU A 301 59.66 -48.97 -25.89
N TYR A 302 60.35 -48.16 -25.09
CA TYR A 302 60.39 -46.70 -25.23
C TYR A 302 61.78 -46.28 -25.74
N ALA A 303 61.81 -45.40 -26.73
CA ALA A 303 63.04 -44.79 -27.23
C ALA A 303 63.09 -43.31 -26.83
N THR A 304 64.28 -42.80 -26.54
CA THR A 304 64.51 -41.39 -26.20
C THR A 304 65.07 -40.64 -27.40
N TYR A 305 64.42 -39.55 -27.79
CA TYR A 305 64.99 -38.57 -28.72
C TYR A 305 64.87 -37.17 -28.13
N GLN A 306 66.01 -36.48 -27.99
CA GLN A 306 66.13 -35.10 -27.51
C GLN A 306 65.21 -34.75 -26.31
N ASN A 307 65.28 -35.55 -25.24
CA ASN A 307 64.50 -35.43 -23.99
C ASN A 307 63.01 -35.82 -24.05
N ILE A 308 62.53 -36.44 -25.13
CA ILE A 308 61.17 -36.98 -25.21
C ILE A 308 61.24 -38.52 -25.32
N GLU A 309 60.61 -39.21 -24.36
CA GLU A 309 60.37 -40.66 -24.39
C GLU A 309 59.15 -40.93 -25.26
N TYR A 310 59.32 -41.64 -26.37
CA TYR A 310 58.20 -42.06 -27.21
C TYR A 310 58.14 -43.59 -27.29
N PRO A 311 56.91 -44.16 -27.29
CA PRO A 311 56.73 -45.58 -27.48
C PRO A 311 57.07 -45.97 -28.92
N ILE A 312 57.78 -47.07 -29.09
CA ILE A 312 58.03 -47.65 -30.40
C ILE A 312 56.73 -48.28 -30.89
N ILE A 313 56.18 -47.73 -31.98
CA ILE A 313 54.95 -48.18 -32.62
C ILE A 313 55.30 -48.61 -34.04
N TYR A 314 54.93 -49.85 -34.36
CA TYR A 314 54.96 -50.40 -35.72
C TYR A 314 53.53 -50.54 -36.25
N ALA A 315 53.36 -50.41 -37.57
CA ALA A 315 52.11 -50.81 -38.23
C ALA A 315 51.91 -52.33 -38.12
N LYS A 316 50.66 -52.76 -37.93
CA LYS A 316 50.30 -54.14 -37.58
C LYS A 316 50.38 -55.13 -38.73
#